data_AF-A0A392R028-F1
#
_entry.id   AF-A0A392R028-F1
#
_cell.length_a   1.000
_cell.length_b   1.000
_cell.length_c   1.000
_cell.angle_alpha   90.00
_cell.angle_beta   90.00
_cell.angle_gamma   90.00
#
_symmetry.space_group_name_H-M   'P 1'
#
loop_
_entity.id
_entity.type
_entity.pdbx_description
1 polymer ?
#
loop_
_entity_poly.entity_id
_entity_poly.type
_entity_poly.pdbx_seq_one_letter_code
_entity_poly.pdbx_strand_id
1 'polypeptide(L)'
;MVATMAEETKNPSRDIPIGLIGSMSMITVIYCLMALALVSMVNYTEIDPEAAYSVAFVQIGMKWGKYLVSICALKGMTTSLLVGSMGQA
;
A
#
# COMPACT_ATOMS: atom_id res chain seq x y z
N MET A 1 -3.29 14.72 -10.21
CA MET A 1 -1.92 14.16 -10.20
C MET A 1 -1.56 13.41 -11.48
N VAL A 2 -2.25 12.33 -11.90
CA VAL A 2 -1.93 11.69 -13.21
C VAL A 2 -2.03 12.70 -14.36
N ALA A 3 -3.01 13.61 -14.31
CA ALA A 3 -3.15 14.71 -15.27
C ALA A 3 -2.10 15.84 -15.10
N THR A 4 -1.50 15.99 -13.92
CA THR A 4 -0.44 16.99 -13.67
C THR A 4 0.92 16.47 -14.15
N MET A 5 1.20 15.17 -13.93
CA MET A 5 2.37 14.50 -14.48
C MET A 5 2.27 14.27 -16.00
N ALA A 6 1.05 14.31 -16.56
CA ALA A 6 0.80 14.29 -18.00
C ALA A 6 1.43 15.47 -18.75
N GLU A 7 1.55 16.62 -18.07
CA GLU A 7 2.08 17.86 -18.65
C GLU A 7 3.62 17.85 -18.74
N GLU A 8 4.29 17.04 -17.90
CA GLU A 8 5.74 16.80 -17.94
C GLU A 8 6.14 15.54 -18.74
N THR A 9 5.16 14.72 -19.17
CA THR A 9 5.49 13.51 -19.96
C THR A 9 5.59 13.84 -21.45
N LYS A 10 6.69 13.40 -22.07
CA LYS A 10 6.99 13.69 -23.47
C LYS A 10 5.95 13.12 -24.46
N ASN A 11 5.26 12.02 -24.11
CA ASN A 11 4.15 11.44 -24.88
C ASN A 11 2.99 10.96 -23.97
N PRO A 12 2.09 11.86 -23.56
CA PRO A 12 1.04 11.56 -22.58
C PRO A 12 0.06 10.48 -23.04
N SER A 13 -0.22 10.38 -24.34
CA SER A 13 -1.18 9.39 -24.88
C SER A 13 -0.72 7.92 -24.76
N ARG A 14 0.58 7.65 -24.53
CA ARG A 14 1.09 6.28 -24.35
C ARG A 14 1.76 6.05 -23.00
N ASP A 15 2.49 7.01 -22.48
CA ASP A 15 3.23 6.83 -21.23
C ASP A 15 2.30 6.76 -20.01
N ILE A 16 1.21 7.52 -20.02
CA ILE A 16 0.21 7.52 -18.95
C ILE A 16 -0.52 6.16 -18.84
N PRO A 17 -1.11 5.59 -19.91
CA PRO A 17 -1.79 4.30 -19.80
C PRO A 17 -0.83 3.15 -19.44
N ILE A 18 0.39 3.13 -19.99
CA ILE A 18 1.39 2.11 -19.68
C ILE A 18 1.85 2.23 -18.22
N GLY A 19 2.13 3.45 -17.75
CA GLY A 19 2.53 3.69 -16.36
C GLY A 19 1.43 3.33 -15.35
N LEU A 20 0.16 3.59 -15.69
CA LEU A 20 -0.98 3.23 -14.85
C LEU A 20 -1.15 1.71 -14.77
N ILE A 21 -1.13 1.00 -15.90
CA ILE A 21 -1.25 -0.46 -15.95
C ILE A 21 -0.07 -1.13 -15.24
N GLY A 22 1.14 -0.61 -15.41
CA GLY A 22 2.33 -1.10 -14.71
C GLY A 22 2.20 -0.93 -13.19
N SER A 23 1.78 0.25 -12.73
CA SER A 23 1.58 0.53 -11.30
C SER A 23 0.48 -0.35 -10.69
N MET A 24 -0.65 -0.50 -11.39
CA MET A 24 -1.75 -1.35 -10.92
C MET A 24 -1.32 -2.81 -10.79
N SER A 25 -0.67 -3.35 -11.83
CA SER A 25 -0.19 -4.74 -11.84
C SER A 25 0.80 -4.99 -10.69
N MET A 26 1.74 -4.07 -10.48
CA MET A 26 2.71 -4.14 -9.39
C MET A 26 2.02 -4.15 -8.01
N ILE A 27 1.05 -3.26 -7.80
CA ILE A 27 0.30 -3.18 -6.54
C ILE A 27 -0.50 -4.46 -6.30
N THR A 28 -1.15 -5.01 -7.33
CA THR A 28 -1.89 -6.28 -7.24
C THR A 28 -0.99 -7.43 -6.79
N VAL A 29 0.21 -7.55 -7.36
CA VAL A 29 1.17 -8.60 -6.97
C VAL A 29 1.59 -8.44 -5.51
N ILE A 30 1.93 -7.22 -5.09
CA ILE A 30 2.31 -6.93 -3.70
C ILE A 30 1.17 -7.28 -2.75
N TYR A 31 -0.07 -6.90 -3.06
CA TYR A 31 -1.24 -7.22 -2.24
C TYR A 31 -1.47 -8.73 -2.12
N CYS A 32 -1.28 -9.48 -3.21
CA CYS A 32 -1.42 -10.93 -3.21
C CYS A 32 -0.36 -11.59 -2.32
N LEU A 33 0.91 -11.16 -2.42
CA LEU A 33 2.00 -11.64 -1.56
C LEU A 33 1.76 -11.30 -0.08
N MET A 34 1.28 -10.09 0.19
CA MET A 34 0.91 -9.64 1.52
C MET A 34 -0.20 -10.51 2.14
N ALA A 35 -1.26 -10.82 1.38
CA ALA A 35 -2.31 -11.73 1.82
C ALA A 35 -1.79 -13.15 2.09
N LEU A 36 -0.95 -13.69 1.20
CA LEU A 36 -0.30 -14.99 1.38
C LEU A 36 0.57 -15.04 2.65
N ALA A 37 1.36 -13.99 2.90
CA ALA A 37 2.19 -13.89 4.10
C ALA A 37 1.33 -13.90 5.38
N LEU A 38 0.23 -13.14 5.38
CA LEU A 38 -0.74 -13.10 6.49
C LEU A 38 -1.33 -14.49 6.79
N VAL A 39 -1.79 -15.18 5.74
CA VAL A 39 -2.39 -16.52 5.85
C VAL A 39 -1.37 -17.56 6.30
N SER A 40 -0.09 -17.41 5.91
CA SER A 40 0.97 -18.30 6.40
C SER A 40 1.33 -18.06 7.86
N MET A 41 1.14 -16.83 8.36
CA MET A 41 1.53 -16.41 9.71
C MET A 41 0.43 -16.62 10.76
N VAL A 42 -0.85 -16.50 10.39
CA VAL A 42 -1.97 -16.51 11.35
C VAL A 42 -3.12 -17.37 10.82
N ASN A 43 -3.68 -18.23 11.68
CA ASN A 43 -4.91 -18.97 11.36
C ASN A 43 -6.08 -17.99 11.22
N TYR A 44 -6.89 -18.15 10.18
CA TYR A 44 -7.99 -17.26 9.75
C TYR A 44 -9.00 -16.83 10.85
N THR A 45 -8.98 -17.47 12.01
CA THR A 45 -9.92 -17.30 13.12
C THR A 45 -9.60 -16.13 14.06
N GLU A 46 -8.39 -15.54 14.00
CA GLU A 46 -7.96 -14.41 14.87
C GLU A 46 -7.55 -13.15 14.10
N ILE A 47 -7.88 -13.07 12.80
CA ILE A 47 -7.51 -11.91 11.98
C ILE A 47 -8.45 -10.76 12.28
N ASP A 48 -7.96 -9.80 13.07
CA ASP A 48 -8.64 -8.53 13.31
C ASP A 48 -8.63 -7.68 12.02
N PRO A 49 -9.79 -7.32 11.44
CA PRO A 49 -9.86 -6.61 10.17
C PRO A 49 -9.27 -5.19 10.25
N GLU A 50 -9.24 -4.59 11.44
CA GLU A 50 -8.67 -3.24 11.65
C GLU A 50 -7.13 -3.26 11.76
N ALA A 51 -6.51 -4.39 12.15
CA ALA A 51 -5.09 -4.43 12.49
C ALA A 51 -4.38 -5.75 12.12
N ALA A 52 -4.78 -6.37 11.00
CA ALA A 52 -4.34 -7.71 10.59
C ALA A 52 -2.81 -7.95 10.72
N TYR A 53 -1.97 -7.06 10.20
CA TYR A 53 -0.51 -7.21 10.31
C TYR A 53 0.03 -6.94 11.71
N SER A 54 -0.46 -5.90 12.39
CA SER A 54 0.01 -5.54 13.74
C SER A 54 -0.26 -6.66 14.75
N VAL A 55 -1.42 -7.29 14.67
CA VAL A 55 -1.81 -8.41 15.54
C VAL A 55 -1.03 -9.67 15.16
N ALA A 56 -0.88 -9.96 13.86
CA ALA A 56 -0.07 -11.07 13.38
C ALA A 56 1.40 -11.00 13.86
N PHE A 57 2.03 -9.83 13.79
CA PHE A 57 3.40 -9.65 14.30
C PHE A 57 3.50 -9.78 15.83
N VAL A 58 2.45 -9.42 16.57
CA VAL A 58 2.39 -9.59 18.03
C VAL A 58 2.22 -11.05 18.42
N GLN A 59 1.37 -11.81 17.73
CA GLN A 59 1.17 -13.25 17.97
C GLN A 59 2.47 -14.06 17.77
N ILE A 60 3.33 -13.62 16.86
CA ILE A 60 4.61 -14.27 16.54
C ILE A 60 5.75 -13.80 17.47
N GLY A 61 5.45 -12.92 18.44
CA GLY A 61 6.41 -12.41 19.42
C GLY A 61 7.35 -11.32 18.89
N MET A 62 7.26 -10.96 17.61
CA MET A 62 8.03 -9.88 16.99
C MET A 62 7.39 -8.50 17.25
N LYS A 63 7.50 -8.02 18.49
CA LYS A 63 7.03 -6.68 18.90
C LYS A 63 7.65 -5.54 18.08
N TRP A 64 8.84 -5.76 17.51
CA TRP A 64 9.51 -4.80 16.63
C TRP A 64 8.81 -4.64 15.27
N GLY A 65 8.24 -5.73 14.72
CA GLY A 65 7.51 -5.71 13.44
C GLY A 65 6.28 -4.80 13.48
N LYS A 66 5.54 -4.80 14.60
CA LYS A 66 4.44 -3.87 14.85
C LYS A 66 4.88 -2.40 14.70
N TYR A 67 5.99 -2.02 15.33
CA TYR A 67 6.45 -0.64 15.34
C TYR A 67 6.86 -0.17 13.93
N LEU A 68 7.54 -1.05 13.18
CA LEU A 68 7.92 -0.78 11.79
C LEU A 68 6.69 -0.62 10.88
N VAL A 69 5.73 -1.55 10.97
CA VAL A 69 4.48 -1.47 10.19
C VAL A 69 3.66 -0.24 10.55
N SER A 70 3.53 0.11 11.84
CA SER A 70 2.81 1.32 12.27
C SER A 70 3.45 2.61 11.74
N ILE A 71 4.78 2.73 11.77
CA ILE A 71 5.48 3.90 11.20
C ILE A 71 5.29 3.96 9.68
N CYS A 72 5.39 2.83 8.98
CA CYS A 72 5.15 2.75 7.54
C CYS A 72 3.71 3.15 7.19
N ALA A 73 2.73 2.66 7.95
CA ALA A 73 1.31 2.98 7.76
C ALA A 73 1.03 4.47 7.99
N LEU A 74 1.55 5.05 9.08
CA LEU A 74 1.43 6.48 9.37
C LEU A 74 2.02 7.33 8.24
N LYS A 75 3.26 7.05 7.83
CA LYS A 75 3.91 7.78 6.74
C LYS A 75 3.13 7.64 5.43
N GLY A 76 2.66 6.43 5.10
CA GLY A 76 1.88 6.16 3.90
C GLY A 76 0.52 6.86 3.89
N MET A 77 -0.21 6.83 5.00
CA MET A 77 -1.49 7.54 5.16
C MET A 77 -1.30 9.06 5.04
N THR A 78 -0.30 9.63 5.71
CA THR A 78 -0.02 11.07 5.62
C THR A 78 0.30 11.50 4.18
N THR A 79 1.13 10.74 3.46
CA THR A 79 1.40 11.03 2.04
C THR A 79 0.13 10.91 1.19
N SER A 80 -0.68 9.87 1.41
CA SER A 80 -1.93 9.66 0.66
C SER A 80 -2.95 10.78 0.90
N LEU A 81 -3.04 11.26 2.15
CA LEU A 81 -3.90 12.38 2.54
C LEU A 81 -3.44 13.69 1.89
N LEU A 82 -2.13 14.00 1.92
CA LEU A 82 -1.56 15.18 1.28
C LEU A 82 -1.76 15.16 -0.24
N VAL A 83 -1.53 14.00 -0.87
CA VAL A 83 -1.79 13.80 -2.30
C VAL A 83 -3.27 14.00 -2.62
N GLY A 84 -4.17 13.48 -1.79
CA GLY A 84 -5.61 13.64 -1.92
C GLY A 84 -6.04 15.11 -1.77
N SER A 85 -5.52 15.83 -0.78
CA SER A 85 -5.84 17.23 -0.56
C SER A 85 -5.31 18.14 -1.67
N MET A 86 -4.11 17.85 -2.20
CA MET A 86 -3.58 18.55 -3.38
C MET A 86 -4.29 18.18 -4.68
N GLY A 87 -4.94 17.00 -4.75
CA GLY A 87 -5.72 16.57 -5.90
C GLY A 87 -7.14 17.15 -5.93
N GLN A 88 -7.65 17.62 -4.80
CA GLN A 88 -8.96 18.29 -4.69
C GLN A 88 -8.86 19.83 -4.63
N ALA A 89 -7.65 20.38 -4.47
CA ALA A 89 -7.35 21.81 -4.60
C ALA A 89 -6.96 22.15 -6.04
#